data_AF-A0A453MCE1-F1
#
_entry.id   AF-A0A453MCE1-F1
#
_cell.length_a   1.000
_cell.length_b   1.000
_cell.length_c   1.000
_cell.angle_alpha   90.00
_cell.angle_beta   90.00
_cell.angle_gamma   90.00
#
_symmetry.space_group_name_H-M   'P 1'
#
loop_
_entity.id
_entity.type
_entity.pdbx_description
1 polymer ?
#
loop_
_entity_poly.entity_id
_entity_poly.type
_entity_poly.pdbx_seq_one_letter_code
_entity_poly.pdbx_strand_id
1 'polypeptide(L)'
;MESAPKLSTVCVYGGVSYNTQQNALSRGVDVVVGTPGRLIDLINGGSLQLGEVRYLVLDEADQMLAVGFEEDVETILQQLPAERQSMLFSATMPSWVKKLSRRYLNNPLTIDLVGDQDEKLAEGIKLFAIPLTTTSKR
;
A
#
# COMPACT_ATOMS: atom_id res chain seq x y z
N MET A 1 25.85 5.04 -0.29
CA MET A 1 26.21 3.94 0.63
C MET A 1 25.07 2.95 0.50
N GLU A 2 25.30 1.84 -0.18
CA GLU A 2 24.24 0.84 -0.40
C GLU A 2 24.02 0.12 0.94
N SER A 3 22.92 0.42 1.61
CA SER A 3 22.71 0.01 3.01
C SER A 3 22.61 -1.51 3.20
N ALA A 4 22.47 -2.29 2.11
CA ALA A 4 22.44 -3.75 2.14
C ALA A 4 22.81 -4.37 0.77
N PRO A 5 24.10 -4.44 0.40
CA PRO A 5 24.56 -4.90 -0.93
C PRO A 5 24.32 -6.40 -1.20
N LYS A 6 23.77 -7.13 -0.23
CA LYS A 6 23.50 -8.58 -0.31
C LYS A 6 22.00 -8.90 -0.40
N LEU A 7 21.11 -7.91 -0.29
CA LEU A 7 19.68 -8.15 -0.44
C LEU A 7 19.30 -8.15 -1.91
N SER A 8 18.51 -9.14 -2.27
CA SER A 8 17.90 -9.30 -3.58
C SER A 8 16.44 -8.84 -3.53
N THR A 9 16.02 -8.09 -4.54
CA THR A 9 14.67 -7.51 -4.58
C THR A 9 14.01 -7.76 -5.93
N VAL A 10 12.69 -7.89 -5.94
CA VAL A 10 11.91 -7.95 -7.19
C VAL A 10 10.64 -7.10 -7.08
N CYS A 11 10.32 -6.40 -8.17
CA CYS A 11 9.07 -5.69 -8.32
C CYS A 11 8.10 -6.49 -9.20
N VAL A 12 6.88 -6.70 -8.74
CA VAL A 12 5.85 -7.48 -9.44
C VAL A 12 4.59 -6.65 -9.68
N TYR A 13 4.33 -6.36 -10.95
CA TYR A 13 3.19 -5.54 -11.39
C TYR A 13 2.78 -5.90 -12.82
N GLY A 14 1.58 -5.44 -13.22
CA GLY A 14 0.99 -5.66 -14.54
C GLY A 14 1.81 -5.08 -15.71
N GLY A 15 1.49 -5.48 -16.94
CA GLY A 15 2.14 -4.95 -18.15
C GLY A 15 3.55 -5.47 -18.45
N VAL A 16 4.12 -6.30 -17.56
CA VAL A 16 5.41 -6.98 -17.74
C VAL A 16 5.22 -8.49 -17.76
N SER A 17 6.07 -9.18 -18.53
CA SER A 17 6.07 -10.64 -18.69
C SER A 17 6.12 -11.39 -17.36
N TYR A 18 5.23 -12.37 -17.20
CA TYR A 18 5.21 -13.28 -16.05
C TYR A 18 6.52 -14.04 -15.90
N ASN A 19 7.05 -14.59 -17.00
CA ASN A 19 8.25 -15.41 -16.97
C ASN A 19 9.45 -14.69 -16.34
N THR A 20 9.61 -13.40 -16.60
CA THR A 20 10.71 -12.61 -16.02
C THR A 20 10.58 -12.52 -14.50
N GLN A 21 9.37 -12.26 -14.00
CA GLN A 21 9.09 -12.15 -12.57
C GLN A 21 9.19 -13.52 -11.88
N GLN A 22 8.66 -14.58 -12.51
CA GLN A 22 8.76 -15.96 -12.01
C GLN A 22 10.22 -16.44 -11.94
N ASN A 23 11.01 -16.17 -12.97
CA ASN A 23 12.43 -16.52 -12.98
C ASN A 23 13.23 -15.75 -11.92
N ALA A 24 12.83 -14.53 -11.56
CA ALA A 24 13.44 -13.80 -10.46
C ALA A 24 13.08 -14.44 -9.11
N LEU A 25 11.80 -14.75 -8.90
CA LEU A 25 11.31 -15.41 -7.69
C LEU A 25 11.92 -16.81 -7.48
N SER A 26 12.08 -17.59 -8.56
CA SER A 26 12.63 -18.95 -8.48
C SER A 26 14.11 -19.00 -8.06
N ARG A 27 14.85 -17.89 -8.21
CA ARG A 27 16.23 -17.77 -7.70
C ARG A 27 16.28 -17.48 -6.19
N GLY A 28 15.13 -17.22 -5.55
CA GLY A 28 15.04 -16.69 -4.21
C GLY A 28 15.19 -15.17 -4.19
N VAL A 29 14.36 -14.51 -3.40
CA VAL A 29 14.41 -13.05 -3.20
C VAL A 29 14.18 -12.73 -1.73
N ASP A 30 14.82 -11.66 -1.25
CA ASP A 30 14.67 -11.21 0.14
C ASP A 30 13.50 -10.23 0.29
N VAL A 31 13.23 -9.42 -0.75
CA VAL A 31 12.14 -8.43 -0.75
C VAL A 31 11.34 -8.50 -2.03
N VAL A 32 10.02 -8.58 -1.89
CA VAL A 32 9.07 -8.44 -2.99
C VAL A 32 8.27 -7.16 -2.80
N VAL A 33 8.22 -6.33 -3.83
CA VAL A 33 7.34 -5.15 -3.90
C VAL A 33 6.36 -5.38 -5.03
N GLY A 34 5.06 -5.18 -4.82
CA GLY A 34 4.13 -5.42 -5.91
C GLY A 34 2.73 -4.88 -5.71
N THR A 35 2.02 -4.79 -6.83
CA THR A 35 0.60 -4.43 -6.85
C THR A 35 -0.27 -5.66 -6.54
N PRO A 36 -1.37 -5.53 -5.76
CA PRO A 36 -2.13 -6.66 -5.26
C PRO A 36 -2.52 -7.70 -6.31
N GLY A 37 -3.13 -7.30 -7.43
CA GLY A 37 -3.54 -8.24 -8.48
C GLY A 37 -2.41 -9.15 -8.99
N ARG A 38 -1.22 -8.58 -9.27
CA ARG A 38 -0.07 -9.38 -9.74
C ARG A 38 0.50 -10.28 -8.63
N LEU A 39 0.47 -9.84 -7.38
CA LEU A 39 0.89 -10.69 -6.26
C LEU A 39 -0.01 -11.93 -6.15
N ILE A 40 -1.33 -11.75 -6.27
CA ILE A 40 -2.30 -12.85 -6.26
C ILE A 40 -2.06 -13.82 -7.40
N ASP A 41 -1.85 -13.31 -8.62
CA ASP A 41 -1.55 -14.17 -9.78
C ASP A 41 -0.33 -15.07 -9.52
N LEU A 42 0.73 -14.52 -8.92
CA LEU A 42 1.96 -15.24 -8.62
C LEU A 42 1.81 -16.21 -7.44
N ILE A 43 0.97 -15.88 -6.45
CA ILE A 43 0.63 -16.77 -5.34
C ILE A 43 -0.20 -17.96 -5.86
N ASN A 44 -1.26 -17.69 -6.61
CA ASN A 44 -2.14 -18.71 -7.19
C ASN A 44 -1.39 -19.63 -8.16
N GLY A 45 -0.43 -19.08 -8.91
CA GLY A 45 0.48 -19.83 -9.77
C GLY A 45 1.60 -20.57 -9.03
N GLY A 46 1.66 -20.50 -7.69
CA GLY A 46 2.67 -21.16 -6.86
C GLY A 46 4.09 -20.61 -7.00
N SER A 47 4.27 -19.49 -7.72
CA SER A 47 5.57 -18.86 -7.96
C SER A 47 6.02 -17.97 -6.81
N LEU A 48 5.07 -17.47 -6.00
CA LEU A 48 5.33 -16.68 -4.80
C LEU A 48 4.75 -17.40 -3.58
N GLN A 49 5.60 -17.66 -2.60
CA GLN A 49 5.22 -18.28 -1.32
C GLN A 49 5.49 -17.29 -0.21
N LEU A 50 4.50 -17.08 0.66
CA LEU A 50 4.54 -16.05 1.70
C LEU A 50 4.74 -16.61 3.11
N GLY A 51 4.81 -17.93 3.28
CA GLY A 51 4.81 -18.61 4.57
C GLY A 51 6.02 -18.33 5.49
N GLU A 52 7.09 -17.72 4.96
CA GLU A 52 8.29 -17.36 5.71
C GLU A 52 8.47 -15.84 5.88
N VAL A 53 7.47 -15.05 5.48
CA VAL A 53 7.55 -13.59 5.53
C VAL A 53 7.51 -13.10 6.97
N ARG A 54 8.56 -12.38 7.36
CA ARG A 54 8.69 -11.76 8.70
C ARG A 54 8.31 -10.29 8.75
N TYR A 55 8.27 -9.63 7.60
CA TYR A 55 8.01 -8.19 7.48
C TYR A 55 6.97 -7.93 6.40
N LEU A 56 5.93 -7.18 6.75
CA LEU A 56 4.91 -6.70 5.85
C LEU A 56 4.85 -5.18 5.88
N VAL A 57 4.79 -4.56 4.70
CA VAL A 57 4.52 -3.13 4.55
C VAL A 57 3.30 -2.95 3.65
N LEU A 58 2.30 -2.24 4.16
CA LEU A 58 1.19 -1.72 3.37
C LEU A 58 1.40 -0.22 3.22
N ASP A 59 1.57 0.26 2.00
CA ASP A 59 1.80 1.67 1.70
C ASP A 59 0.65 2.24 0.86
N GLU A 60 0.31 3.50 1.07
CA GLU A 60 -0.84 4.17 0.42
C GLU A 60 -2.14 3.34 0.50
N ALA A 61 -2.46 2.84 1.71
CA ALA A 61 -3.58 1.92 1.90
C ALA A 61 -4.93 2.53 1.45
N ASP A 62 -5.17 3.81 1.71
CA ASP A 62 -6.36 4.51 1.21
C ASP A 62 -6.47 4.54 -0.32
N GLN A 63 -5.34 4.61 -1.05
CA GLN A 63 -5.34 4.46 -2.50
C GLN A 63 -5.71 3.06 -2.95
N MET A 64 -5.26 2.01 -2.24
CA MET A 64 -5.67 0.64 -2.54
C MET A 64 -7.19 0.47 -2.47
N LEU A 65 -7.85 1.13 -1.51
CA LEU A 65 -9.30 1.18 -1.44
C LEU A 65 -9.90 1.94 -2.64
N ALA A 66 -9.34 3.10 -2.98
CA ALA A 66 -9.86 3.95 -4.05
C ALA A 66 -9.86 3.27 -5.43
N VAL A 67 -8.88 2.39 -5.69
CA VAL A 67 -8.78 1.61 -6.93
C VAL A 67 -9.47 0.25 -6.86
N GLY A 68 -10.04 -0.13 -5.71
CA GLY A 68 -10.82 -1.35 -5.55
C GLY A 68 -10.00 -2.62 -5.24
N PHE A 69 -8.83 -2.51 -4.63
CA PHE A 69 -7.98 -3.66 -4.24
C PHE A 69 -8.28 -4.22 -2.85
N GLU A 70 -9.43 -3.92 -2.26
CA GLU A 70 -9.72 -4.33 -0.88
C GLU A 70 -9.70 -5.85 -0.68
N GLU A 71 -10.40 -6.59 -1.55
CA GLU A 71 -10.47 -8.06 -1.49
C GLU A 71 -9.09 -8.69 -1.79
N ASP A 72 -8.37 -8.12 -2.75
CA ASP A 72 -7.06 -8.61 -3.15
C ASP A 72 -6.05 -8.51 -1.99
N VAL A 73 -6.02 -7.34 -1.34
CA VAL A 73 -5.15 -7.09 -0.18
C VAL A 73 -5.51 -8.05 0.95
N GLU A 74 -6.79 -8.22 1.29
CA GLU A 74 -7.19 -9.16 2.35
C GLU A 74 -6.79 -10.61 2.02
N THR A 75 -6.90 -11.02 0.76
CA THR A 75 -6.48 -12.35 0.30
C THR A 75 -4.97 -12.57 0.49
N ILE A 76 -4.14 -11.60 0.11
CA ILE A 76 -2.68 -11.66 0.33
C ILE A 76 -2.37 -11.74 1.83
N LEU A 77 -3.04 -10.91 2.64
CA LEU A 77 -2.79 -10.85 4.09
C LEU A 77 -3.15 -12.14 4.83
N GLN A 78 -4.10 -12.91 4.31
CA GLN A 78 -4.47 -14.23 4.84
C GLN A 78 -3.42 -15.33 4.55
N GLN A 79 -2.58 -15.15 3.53
CA GLN A 79 -1.50 -16.08 3.19
C GLN A 79 -0.21 -15.82 3.99
N LEU A 80 -0.17 -14.75 4.77
CA LEU A 80 0.99 -14.36 5.57
C LEU A 80 0.96 -14.98 6.97
N PRO A 81 2.12 -15.35 7.54
CA PRO A 81 2.23 -15.84 8.92
C PRO A 81 1.66 -14.87 9.94
N ALA A 82 0.94 -15.36 10.94
CA ALA A 82 0.34 -14.51 11.98
C ALA A 82 1.42 -13.76 12.80
N GLU A 83 2.54 -14.42 13.07
CA GLU A 83 3.68 -13.81 13.76
C GLU A 83 4.61 -13.15 12.73
N ARG A 84 4.47 -11.82 12.59
CA ARG A 84 5.29 -10.98 11.73
C ARG A 84 5.26 -9.53 12.21
N GLN A 85 6.26 -8.74 11.81
CA GLN A 85 6.20 -7.29 11.95
C GLN A 85 5.43 -6.69 10.76
N SER A 86 4.33 -6.02 11.05
CA SER A 86 3.52 -5.32 10.05
C SER A 86 3.63 -3.81 10.22
N MET A 87 3.73 -3.09 9.11
CA MET A 87 3.71 -1.63 9.05
C MET A 87 2.64 -1.20 8.05
N LEU A 88 1.89 -0.15 8.39
CA LEU A 88 0.83 0.40 7.55
C LEU A 88 1.01 1.91 7.45
N PHE A 89 1.06 2.41 6.22
CA PHE A 89 1.18 3.82 5.87
C PHE A 89 -0.03 4.20 5.01
N SER A 90 -0.62 5.35 5.32
CA SER A 90 -1.80 5.85 4.63
C SER A 90 -1.96 7.35 4.90
N ALA A 91 -2.30 8.14 3.88
CA ALA A 91 -2.55 9.57 4.06
C ALA A 91 -3.87 9.83 4.79
N THR A 92 -4.86 8.97 4.58
CA THR A 92 -6.16 9.02 5.26
C THR A 92 -6.50 7.69 5.91
N MET A 93 -7.44 7.71 6.87
CA MET A 93 -7.85 6.51 7.62
C MET A 93 -9.35 6.22 7.45
N PRO A 94 -9.82 5.83 6.24
CA PRO A 94 -11.20 5.40 6.04
C PRO A 94 -11.48 4.10 6.80
N SER A 95 -12.76 3.74 6.91
CA SER A 95 -13.23 2.60 7.70
C SER A 95 -12.52 1.29 7.37
N TRP A 96 -12.22 1.04 6.09
CA TRP A 96 -11.49 -0.16 5.66
C TRP A 96 -10.04 -0.17 6.14
N VAL A 97 -9.28 0.93 5.97
CA VAL A 97 -7.90 1.04 6.47
C VAL A 97 -7.84 0.90 8.00
N LYS A 98 -8.80 1.49 8.73
CA LYS A 98 -8.94 1.31 10.19
C LYS A 98 -9.17 -0.15 10.57
N LYS A 99 -9.98 -0.88 9.79
CA LYS A 99 -10.23 -2.32 10.01
C LYS A 99 -8.97 -3.15 9.74
N LEU A 100 -8.26 -2.87 8.64
CA LEU A 100 -7.00 -3.53 8.32
C LEU A 100 -5.98 -3.36 9.46
N SER A 101 -5.78 -2.12 9.91
CA SER A 101 -4.88 -1.79 11.01
C SER A 101 -5.19 -2.62 12.26
N ARG A 102 -6.47 -2.66 12.69
CA ARG A 102 -6.88 -3.43 13.88
C ARG A 102 -6.73 -4.95 13.73
N ARG A 103 -6.88 -5.47 12.51
CA ARG A 103 -6.87 -6.92 12.26
C ARG A 103 -5.46 -7.47 12.04
N TYR A 104 -4.60 -6.72 11.36
CA TYR A 104 -3.32 -7.21 10.85
C TYR A 104 -2.08 -6.56 11.48
N LEU A 105 -2.26 -5.55 12.34
CA LEU A 105 -1.19 -5.02 13.20
C LEU A 105 -1.34 -5.58 14.61
N ASN A 106 -0.21 -5.90 15.24
CA ASN A 106 -0.17 -6.35 16.64
C ASN A 106 0.39 -5.25 17.54
N ASN A 107 -0.45 -4.66 18.38
CA ASN A 107 -0.10 -3.56 19.29
C ASN A 107 0.79 -2.47 18.64
N PRO A 108 0.33 -1.83 17.55
CA PRO A 108 1.16 -0.91 16.77
C PRO A 108 1.44 0.39 17.53
N LEU A 109 2.63 0.96 17.29
CA LEU A 109 2.87 2.38 17.54
C LEU A 109 2.14 3.21 16.48
N THR A 110 1.17 3.99 16.91
CA THR A 110 0.43 4.90 16.01
C THR A 110 1.10 6.28 16.01
N ILE A 111 1.44 6.76 14.81
CA ILE A 111 1.90 8.13 14.58
C ILE A 111 0.86 8.81 13.70
N ASP A 112 0.10 9.74 14.29
CA ASP A 112 -0.91 10.52 13.58
C ASP A 112 -0.42 11.97 13.48
N LEU A 113 -0.26 12.45 12.25
CA LEU A 113 0.23 13.80 11.93
C LEU A 113 -0.90 14.80 11.63
N VAL A 114 -2.14 14.32 11.45
CA VAL A 114 -3.29 15.15 11.09
C VAL A 114 -4.13 15.46 12.32
N GLY A 115 -4.29 14.50 13.24
CA GLY A 115 -5.15 14.64 14.41
C GLY A 115 -6.62 14.88 14.03
N ASP A 116 -7.40 15.43 14.96
CA ASP A 116 -8.84 15.75 14.76
C ASP A 116 -9.07 17.15 14.14
N GLN A 117 -8.07 17.77 13.53
CA GLN A 117 -8.21 19.15 13.02
C GLN A 117 -8.85 19.17 11.62
N ASP A 118 -9.99 19.86 11.51
CA ASP A 118 -10.72 20.07 10.25
C ASP A 118 -10.05 21.07 9.28
N GLU A 119 -8.96 21.75 9.70
CA GLU A 119 -8.33 22.79 8.90
C GLU A 119 -7.15 22.28 8.06
N LYS A 120 -7.41 22.12 6.76
CA LYS A 120 -6.46 21.64 5.73
C LYS A 120 -5.58 22.73 5.11
N LEU A 121 -5.63 23.97 5.61
CA LEU A 121 -4.84 25.05 5.03
C LEU A 121 -3.49 25.12 5.73
N ALA A 122 -2.42 24.86 4.99
CA ALA A 122 -1.08 25.05 5.49
C ALA A 122 -0.89 26.51 5.95
N GLU A 123 -0.22 26.69 7.09
CA GLU A 123 0.14 28.02 7.58
C GLU A 123 0.84 28.83 6.48
N GLY A 124 0.37 30.06 6.24
CA GLY A 124 0.92 30.96 5.23
C GLY A 124 0.19 30.96 3.88
N ILE A 125 -0.81 30.09 3.67
CA ILE A 125 -1.64 30.15 2.46
C ILE A 125 -2.77 31.18 2.63
N LYS A 126 -2.80 32.20 1.75
CA LYS A 126 -3.91 33.15 1.63
C LYS A 126 -4.84 32.73 0.50
N LEU A 127 -6.09 32.39 0.83
CA LEU A 127 -7.13 32.13 -0.16
C LEU A 127 -7.78 33.45 -0.60
N PHE A 128 -7.90 33.63 -1.91
CA PHE A 128 -8.69 34.72 -2.50
C PHE A 128 -9.76 34.11 -3.39
N ALA A 129 -11.00 34.59 -3.27
CA ALA A 129 -12.10 34.26 -4.18
C ALA A 129 -12.70 35.57 -4.69
N ILE A 130 -12.85 35.69 -6.01
CA ILE A 130 -13.53 36.84 -6.64
C ILE A 130 -14.83 36.32 -7.26
N PRO A 131 -15.99 36.62 -6.68
CA PRO A 131 -17.26 36.25 -7.28
C PRO A 131 -17.49 37.09 -8.55
N LEU A 132 -17.82 36.41 -9.66
CA LEU A 132 -18.19 37.06 -10.92
C LEU A 132 -19.70 36.93 -11.14
N THR A 133 -20.37 38.05 -11.37
CA THR A 133 -21.74 38.08 -11.88
C THR A 133 -21.73 37.93 -13.40
N THR A 134 -22.25 36.82 -13.91
CA THR A 134 -22.44 36.61 -15.35
C THR A 134 -23.39 37.65 -15.90
N THR A 135 -22.87 38.61 -16.68
CA THR A 135 -23.71 39.55 -17.42
C THR A 135 -24.33 38.80 -18.60
N SER A 136 -25.64 38.56 -18.54
CA SER A 136 -26.41 38.01 -19.66
C SER A 136 -26.28 38.94 -20.87
N LYS A 137 -25.67 38.47 -21.96
CA LYS A 137 -25.69 39.18 -23.25
C LYS A 137 -27.09 39.03 -23.84
N ARG A 138 -27.76 40.17 -24.03
CA ARG A 138 -28.94 40.34 -24.89
C ARG A 138 -28.61 40.03 -26.34
#